data_AF-A0A1N7AFL6-F1
#
_entry.id   AF-A0A1N7AFL6-F1
#
_cell.length_a   1.000
_cell.length_b   1.000
_cell.length_c   1.000
_cell.angle_alpha   90.00
_cell.angle_beta   90.00
_cell.angle_gamma   90.00
#
_symmetry.space_group_name_H-M   'P 1'
#
loop_
_entity.id
_entity.type
_entity.pdbx_description
1 polymer ?
#
loop_
_entity_poly.entity_id
_entity_poly.type
_entity_poly.pdbx_seq_one_letter_code
_entity_poly.pdbx_strand_id
1 'polypeptide(L)'
;MTEDDAMDKPIPPPASHRAPPAPGGANAPDSPQQALLREFDHDARSPLSALAAATELLGATDDPALQEEARGVIGRQVRKLNDLFAAFRARLALLAHGRSDPPG
;
A
#
# COMPACT_ATOMS: atom_id res chain seq x y z
N MET A 1 23.04 -1.09 73.72
CA MET A 1 21.90 -0.50 72.99
C MET A 1 22.50 0.26 71.82
N THR A 2 22.95 -0.51 70.82
CA THR A 2 22.39 -0.69 69.45
C THR A 2 22.87 0.43 68.53
N GLU A 3 24.06 0.35 67.93
CA GLU A 3 24.44 -0.43 66.72
C GLU A 3 23.56 -0.11 65.51
N ASP A 4 24.12 0.74 64.64
CA ASP A 4 24.24 0.57 63.19
C ASP A 4 23.14 -0.27 62.51
N ASP A 5 22.11 0.40 62.00
CA ASP A 5 21.20 -0.17 61.00
C ASP A 5 21.26 0.74 59.76
N ALA A 6 22.39 0.64 59.07
CA ALA A 6 22.50 1.02 57.68
C ALA A 6 21.52 0.16 56.87
N MET A 7 20.32 0.70 56.64
CA MET A 7 19.30 0.10 55.78
C MET A 7 19.88 -0.12 54.37
N ASP A 8 20.31 -1.36 54.17
CA ASP A 8 20.59 -2.05 52.92
C ASP A 8 19.38 -1.88 51.98
N LYS A 9 19.42 -0.84 51.15
CA LYS A 9 18.46 -0.71 50.04
C LYS A 9 18.90 -1.66 48.94
N PRO A 10 18.04 -2.61 48.52
CA PRO A 10 18.41 -3.56 47.47
C PRO A 10 18.71 -2.82 46.17
N ILE A 11 19.87 -3.15 45.60
CA ILE A 11 20.31 -2.72 44.28
C ILE A 11 19.21 -3.10 43.27
N PRO A 12 18.73 -2.19 42.40
CA PRO A 12 17.78 -2.56 41.37
C PRO A 12 18.39 -3.64 40.47
N PRO A 13 17.63 -4.65 40.01
CA PRO A 13 18.16 -5.65 39.10
C PRO A 13 18.71 -4.95 37.84
N PRO A 14 19.82 -5.45 37.25
CA PRO A 14 20.31 -4.89 36.02
C PRO A 14 19.18 -4.91 35.00
N ALA A 15 18.96 -3.76 34.34
CA ALA A 15 18.01 -3.62 33.26
C ALA A 15 18.11 -4.87 32.39
N SER A 16 17.01 -5.64 32.34
CA SER A 16 16.90 -6.73 31.38
C SER A 16 17.27 -6.11 30.04
N HIS A 17 18.41 -6.53 29.50
CA HIS A 17 18.75 -6.28 28.12
C HIS A 17 17.55 -6.79 27.33
N ARG A 18 16.65 -5.86 27.00
CA ARG A 18 15.63 -6.08 26.00
C ARG A 18 16.44 -6.52 24.80
N ALA A 19 16.40 -7.81 24.52
CA ALA A 19 17.04 -8.37 23.35
C ALA A 19 16.68 -7.44 22.19
N PRO A 20 17.65 -7.00 21.37
CA PRO A 20 17.32 -6.21 20.20
C PRO A 20 16.18 -6.94 19.47
N PRO A 21 15.10 -6.26 19.07
CA PRO A 21 14.07 -6.91 18.26
C PRO A 21 14.83 -7.55 17.11
N ALA A 22 14.69 -8.87 16.97
CA ALA A 22 15.36 -9.60 15.92
C ALA A 22 15.16 -8.81 14.62
N PRO A 23 16.22 -8.51 13.84
CA PRO A 23 16.09 -7.99 12.49
C PRO A 23 15.58 -9.14 11.62
N GLY A 24 14.32 -9.52 11.84
CA GLY A 24 13.69 -10.72 11.32
C GLY A 24 12.21 -10.52 11.00
N GLY A 25 11.65 -9.34 11.27
CA GLY A 25 10.41 -8.87 10.66
C GLY A 25 10.59 -8.50 9.18
N ALA A 26 11.57 -9.09 8.50
CA ALA A 26 11.69 -9.01 7.06
C ALA A 26 10.47 -9.70 6.48
N ASN A 27 9.51 -8.87 6.06
CA ASN A 27 8.44 -9.13 5.10
C ASN A 27 8.23 -10.62 4.83
N ALA A 28 7.23 -11.23 5.47
CA ALA A 28 6.67 -12.46 4.93
C ALA A 28 6.41 -12.22 3.42
N PRO A 29 6.86 -13.11 2.53
CA PRO A 29 6.73 -12.89 1.11
C PRO A 29 5.25 -12.62 0.81
N ASP A 30 4.97 -11.50 0.14
CA ASP A 30 3.60 -11.17 -0.22
C ASP A 30 2.99 -12.35 -0.96
N SER A 31 1.80 -12.75 -0.55
CA SER A 31 1.04 -13.71 -1.34
C SER A 31 0.91 -13.17 -2.78
N PRO A 32 0.86 -14.05 -3.82
CA PRO A 32 0.69 -13.60 -5.19
C PRO A 32 -0.49 -12.63 -5.39
N GLN A 33 -1.54 -12.78 -4.58
CA GLN A 33 -2.68 -11.88 -4.53
C GLN A 33 -2.33 -10.49 -3.97
N GLN A 34 -1.56 -10.41 -2.88
CA GLN A 34 -1.09 -9.13 -2.32
C GLN A 34 -0.11 -8.42 -3.25
N ALA A 35 0.78 -9.17 -3.91
CA ALA A 35 1.69 -8.61 -4.90
C ALA A 35 0.90 -7.97 -6.08
N LEU A 36 -0.09 -8.68 -6.60
CA LEU A 36 -0.96 -8.19 -7.68
C LEU A 36 -1.79 -6.97 -7.26
N LEU A 37 -2.30 -6.94 -6.02
CA LEU A 37 -3.02 -5.78 -5.49
C LEU A 37 -2.12 -4.54 -5.43
N ARG A 38 -0.88 -4.69 -4.96
CA ARG A 38 0.06 -3.55 -4.91
C ARG A 38 0.44 -3.04 -6.29
N GLU A 39 0.63 -3.93 -7.26
CA GLU A 39 0.86 -3.54 -8.67
C GLU A 39 -0.33 -2.74 -9.20
N PHE A 40 -1.56 -3.25 -9.00
CA PHE A 40 -2.77 -2.54 -9.39
C PHE A 40 -2.88 -1.15 -8.73
N ASP A 41 -2.69 -1.06 -7.41
CA ASP A 41 -2.74 0.20 -6.67
C ASP A 41 -1.68 1.19 -7.16
N HIS A 42 -0.47 0.70 -7.42
CA HIS A 42 0.61 1.51 -7.97
C HIS A 42 0.23 2.08 -9.35
N ASP A 43 -0.24 1.23 -10.25
CA ASP A 43 -0.54 1.61 -11.62
C ASP A 43 -1.79 2.49 -11.73
N ALA A 44 -2.74 2.35 -10.81
CA ALA A 44 -3.94 3.17 -10.75
C ALA A 44 -3.66 4.62 -10.33
N ARG A 45 -2.57 4.90 -9.60
CA ARG A 45 -2.26 6.26 -9.10
C ARG A 45 -2.12 7.27 -10.24
N SER A 46 -1.39 6.93 -11.29
CA SER A 46 -1.14 7.85 -12.41
C SER A 46 -2.42 8.33 -13.11
N PRO A 47 -3.32 7.44 -13.60
CA PRO A 47 -4.56 7.88 -14.22
C PRO A 47 -5.50 8.58 -13.24
N LEU A 48 -5.53 8.20 -11.96
CA LEU A 48 -6.33 8.88 -10.93
C LEU A 48 -5.83 10.31 -10.67
N SER A 49 -4.52 10.53 -10.55
CA SER A 49 -3.94 11.87 -10.40
C SER A 49 -4.22 12.75 -11.62
N ALA A 50 -4.14 12.20 -12.83
CA ALA A 50 -4.47 12.92 -14.05
C ALA A 50 -5.97 13.28 -14.13
N LEU A 51 -6.86 12.42 -13.62
CA LEU A 51 -8.29 12.72 -13.50
C LEU A 51 -8.56 13.86 -12.52
N ALA A 52 -7.91 13.84 -11.36
CA ALA A 52 -8.04 14.90 -10.37
C ALA A 52 -7.62 16.25 -10.95
N ALA A 53 -6.42 16.32 -11.55
CA ALA A 53 -5.90 17.54 -12.18
C ALA A 53 -6.80 18.06 -13.32
N ALA A 54 -7.31 17.17 -14.17
CA ALA A 54 -8.20 17.57 -15.25
C ALA A 54 -9.56 18.09 -14.73
N THR A 55 -10.07 17.50 -13.65
CA THR A 55 -11.33 17.94 -13.02
C THR A 55 -11.15 19.28 -12.31
N GLU A 56 -10.02 19.49 -11.64
CA GLU A 56 -9.65 20.79 -11.05
C GLU A 56 -9.54 21.87 -12.12
N LEU A 57 -8.88 21.57 -13.25
CA LEU A 57 -8.76 22.51 -14.37
C LEU A 57 -10.14 22.93 -14.90
N LEU A 58 -11.08 22.00 -15.05
CA LEU A 58 -12.45 22.31 -15.49
C LEU A 58 -13.19 23.28 -14.57
N GLY A 59 -12.89 23.26 -13.26
CA GLY A 59 -13.48 24.18 -12.29
C GLY A 59 -12.74 25.52 -12.16
N ALA A 60 -11.52 25.61 -12.69
CA ALA A 60 -10.63 26.75 -12.50
C ALA A 60 -10.48 27.64 -13.75
N THR A 61 -11.02 27.24 -14.90
CA THR A 61 -10.87 27.98 -16.17
C THR A 61 -12.18 28.14 -16.92
N ASP A 62 -12.36 29.31 -17.53
CA ASP A 62 -13.43 29.60 -18.49
C ASP A 62 -12.98 29.45 -19.95
N ASP A 63 -11.70 29.10 -20.19
CA ASP A 63 -11.18 28.89 -21.55
C ASP A 63 -11.77 27.60 -22.16
N PRO A 64 -12.56 27.70 -23.24
CA PRO A 64 -13.22 26.54 -23.84
C PRO A 64 -12.22 25.51 -24.41
N ALA A 65 -11.06 25.94 -24.91
CA ALA A 65 -10.06 25.03 -25.45
C ALA A 65 -9.42 24.18 -24.34
N LEU A 66 -9.11 24.80 -23.20
CA LEU A 66 -8.60 24.09 -22.03
C LEU A 66 -9.66 23.15 -21.43
N GLN A 67 -10.93 23.54 -21.45
CA GLN A 67 -12.02 22.67 -21.01
C GLN A 67 -12.19 21.44 -21.92
N GLU A 68 -12.09 21.60 -23.24
CA GLU A 68 -12.12 20.48 -24.18
C GLU A 68 -10.95 19.53 -23.97
N GLU A 69 -9.74 20.06 -23.79
CA GLU A 69 -8.55 19.26 -23.51
C GLU A 69 -8.71 18.46 -22.21
N ALA A 70 -9.18 19.09 -21.14
CA ALA A 70 -9.42 18.45 -19.85
C ALA A 70 -10.46 17.32 -19.96
N ARG A 71 -11.57 17.53 -20.67
CA ARG A 71 -12.55 16.48 -20.97
C ARG A 71 -11.92 15.33 -21.76
N GLY A 72 -11.05 15.64 -22.73
CA GLY A 72 -10.30 14.66 -23.48
C GLY A 72 -9.36 13.83 -22.61
N VAL A 73 -8.63 14.46 -21.67
CA VAL A 73 -7.79 13.78 -20.67
C VAL A 73 -8.64 12.84 -19.83
N ILE A 74 -9.75 13.32 -19.27
CA ILE A 74 -10.67 12.51 -18.45
C ILE A 74 -11.10 11.26 -19.21
N GLY A 75 -11.57 11.40 -20.45
CA GLY A 75 -11.98 10.27 -21.28
C GLY A 75 -10.87 9.25 -21.51
N ARG A 76 -9.61 9.70 -21.70
CA ARG A 76 -8.46 8.79 -21.85
C ARG A 76 -8.12 8.06 -20.55
N GLN A 77 -8.16 8.74 -19.41
CA GLN A 77 -7.82 8.10 -18.13
C GLN A 77 -8.90 7.11 -17.67
N VAL A 78 -10.18 7.40 -17.92
CA VAL A 78 -11.27 6.44 -17.65
C VAL A 78 -11.08 5.15 -18.44
N ARG A 79 -10.71 5.25 -19.73
CA ARG A 79 -10.38 4.07 -20.54
C ARG A 79 -9.22 3.28 -19.95
N LYS A 80 -8.11 3.95 -19.62
CA LYS A 80 -6.95 3.31 -18.99
C LYS A 80 -7.30 2.59 -17.67
N LEU A 81 -8.13 3.19 -16.83
CA LEU A 81 -8.59 2.56 -15.59
C LEU A 81 -9.43 1.32 -15.88
N ASN A 82 -10.35 1.38 -16.85
CA ASN A 82 -11.14 0.20 -17.24
C ASN A 82 -10.25 -0.95 -17.72
N ASP A 83 -9.22 -0.65 -18.53
CA ASP A 83 -8.25 -1.63 -19.01
C ASP A 83 -7.45 -2.22 -17.85
N LEU A 84 -7.00 -1.39 -16.91
CA LEU A 84 -6.28 -1.82 -15.71
C LEU A 84 -7.14 -2.75 -14.85
N PHE A 85 -8.40 -2.40 -14.61
CA PHE A 85 -9.35 -3.24 -13.89
C PHE A 85 -9.61 -4.57 -14.60
N ALA A 86 -9.74 -4.56 -15.93
CA ALA A 86 -9.93 -5.77 -16.71
C ALA A 86 -8.72 -6.71 -16.59
N ALA A 87 -7.51 -6.17 -16.73
CA ALA A 87 -6.27 -6.92 -16.58
C ALA A 87 -6.11 -7.50 -15.16
N PHE A 88 -6.40 -6.70 -14.13
CA PHE A 88 -6.37 -7.13 -12.73
C PHE A 88 -7.33 -8.30 -12.48
N ARG A 89 -8.59 -8.19 -12.92
CA ARG A 89 -9.58 -9.28 -12.78
C ARG A 89 -9.15 -10.55 -13.52
N ALA A 90 -8.61 -10.42 -14.73
CA ALA A 90 -8.10 -11.57 -15.48
C ALA A 90 -6.95 -12.28 -14.75
N ARG A 91 -6.01 -11.52 -14.19
CA ARG A 91 -4.89 -12.07 -13.39
C ARG A 91 -5.36 -12.72 -12.09
N LEU A 92 -6.34 -12.13 -11.40
CA LEU A 92 -6.96 -12.74 -10.22
C LEU A 92 -7.63 -14.08 -10.57
N ALA A 93 -8.34 -14.16 -11.70
CA ALA A 93 -8.95 -15.39 -12.14
C ALA A 93 -7.89 -16.48 -12.39
N LEU A 94 -6.78 -16.16 -13.06
CA LEU A 94 -5.69 -17.11 -13.29
C LEU A 94 -5.09 -17.65 -11.98
N LEU A 95 -4.90 -16.79 -10.97
CA LEU A 95 -4.43 -17.20 -9.65
C LEU A 95 -5.42 -18.12 -8.91
N ALA A 96 -6.72 -17.93 -9.12
CA ALA A 96 -7.75 -18.79 -8.54
C ALA A 96 -7.77 -20.19 -9.19
N HIS A 97 -7.62 -20.27 -10.52
CA HIS A 97 -7.64 -21.54 -11.25
C HIS A 97 -6.34 -22.33 -11.08
N GLY A 98 -5.17 -21.67 -10.99
CA GLY A 98 -3.88 -22.34 -10.75
C GLY A 98 -3.75 -22.98 -9.36
N ARG A 99 -4.68 -22.69 -8.44
CA ARG A 99 -4.76 -23.34 -7.11
C ARG A 99 -5.62 -24.61 -7.13
N SER A 100 -6.34 -24.89 -8.22
CA SER A 100 -7.34 -25.97 -8.31
C SER A 100 -6.87 -27.23 -9.02
N ASP A 101 -5.62 -27.33 -9.47
CA ASP A 101 -5.05 -28.58 -9.99
C ASP A 101 -4.62 -29.50 -8.82
N PRO A 102 -5.29 -30.64 -8.57
CA PRO A 102 -4.80 -31.64 -7.64
C PRO A 102 -3.63 -32.43 -8.27
N PRO A 103 -2.67 -32.93 -7.48
CA PRO A 103 -1.69 -33.89 -8.00
C PRO A 103 -2.44 -35.16 -8.44
N GLY A 104 -2.38 -35.46 -9.74
CA GLY A 104 -2.80 -36.74 -10.31
C GLY A 104 -1.79 -37.85 -10.07
#